data_AF-A0AAQ0S6M4-F1
#
_entry.id   AF-A0AAQ0S6M4-F1
#
_cell.length_a   1.000
_cell.length_b   1.000
_cell.length_c   1.000
_cell.angle_alpha   90.00
_cell.angle_beta   90.00
_cell.angle_gamma   90.00
#
_symmetry.space_group_name_H-M   'P 1'
#
loop_
_entity.id
_entity.type
_entity.pdbx_description
1 polymer ?
#
loop_
_entity_poly.entity_id
_entity_poly.type
_entity_poly.pdbx_seq_one_letter_code
_entity_poly.pdbx_strand_id
1 'polypeptide(L)'
;MITDTHVEEFKKRNRIFYNMEDDRIKIDLELSFSDIKAKCGNFNIEEYSLGRELVYERTRYVLNDKLEEFHDNFLSSIVQFQIMNMEVPEDGAIT
;
A
#
# COMPACT_ATOMS: atom_id res chain seq x y z
N MET A 1 -5.43 8.99 2.22
CA MET A 1 -6.63 8.62 1.46
C MET A 1 -6.21 8.48 0.01
N ILE A 2 -6.80 7.56 -0.75
CA ILE A 2 -6.49 7.41 -2.18
C ILE A 2 -7.12 8.56 -2.96
N THR A 3 -6.39 9.07 -3.96
CA THR A 3 -6.80 10.19 -4.82
C THR A 3 -6.57 9.83 -6.29
N ASP A 4 -7.08 10.64 -7.21
CA ASP A 4 -6.91 10.39 -8.65
C ASP A 4 -5.43 10.48 -9.07
N THR A 5 -4.61 11.23 -8.35
CA THR A 5 -3.15 11.24 -8.55
C THR A 5 -2.54 9.84 -8.36
N HIS A 6 -3.00 9.08 -7.36
CA HIS A 6 -2.51 7.72 -7.13
C HIS A 6 -2.91 6.77 -8.27
N VAL A 7 -4.11 6.95 -8.84
CA VAL A 7 -4.59 6.19 -10.00
C VAL A 7 -3.68 6.46 -11.20
N GLU A 8 -3.38 7.73 -11.48
CA GLU A 8 -2.51 8.12 -12.59
C GLU A 8 -1.07 7.63 -12.42
N GLU A 9 -0.52 7.70 -11.21
CA GLU A 9 0.80 7.13 -10.89
C GLU A 9 0.85 5.62 -11.09
N PHE A 10 -0.15 4.91 -10.59
CA PHE A 10 -0.27 3.46 -10.73
C PHE A 10 -0.39 3.06 -12.22
N LYS A 11 -1.24 3.75 -12.98
CA LYS A 11 -1.42 3.54 -14.42
C LYS A 11 -0.12 3.77 -15.18
N LYS A 12 0.58 4.88 -14.91
CA LYS A 12 1.87 5.21 -15.52
C LYS A 12 2.91 4.13 -15.25
N ARG A 13 3.01 3.62 -14.02
CA ARG A 13 3.91 2.51 -13.66
C ARG A 13 3.59 1.21 -14.38
N ASN A 14 2.30 0.89 -14.53
CA ASN A 14 1.83 -0.35 -15.15
C ASN A 14 1.57 -0.23 -16.66
N ARG A 15 1.95 0.89 -17.30
CA ARG A 15 1.77 1.16 -18.73
C ARG A 15 0.30 1.06 -19.19
N ILE A 16 -0.62 1.51 -18.34
CA ILE A 16 -2.04 1.62 -18.65
C ILE A 16 -2.31 3.05 -19.12
N PHE A 17 -2.81 3.21 -20.35
CA PHE A 17 -2.99 4.53 -20.99
C PHE A 17 -4.46 4.87 -21.31
N TYR A 18 -5.39 3.98 -20.96
CA TYR A 18 -6.83 4.18 -21.13
C TYR A 18 -7.49 4.46 -19.77
N ASN A 19 -8.71 5.00 -19.79
CA ASN A 19 -9.40 5.47 -18.58
C ASN A 19 -10.61 4.63 -18.16
N MET A 20 -10.98 3.61 -18.95
CA MET A 20 -12.20 2.81 -18.67
C MET A 20 -12.13 2.02 -17.35
N GLU A 21 -10.93 1.82 -16.81
CA GLU A 21 -10.69 1.06 -15.59
C GLU A 21 -10.35 1.97 -14.38
N ASP A 22 -10.39 3.30 -14.52
CA ASP A 22 -9.91 4.22 -13.49
C ASP A 22 -10.66 4.03 -12.16
N ASP A 23 -11.99 3.88 -12.22
CA ASP A 23 -12.82 3.62 -11.04
C ASP A 23 -12.47 2.28 -10.38
N ARG A 24 -12.24 1.22 -11.18
CA ARG A 24 -11.84 -0.08 -10.65
C ARG A 24 -10.46 -0.02 -10.01
N ILE A 25 -9.49 0.62 -10.68
CA ILE A 25 -8.13 0.80 -10.16
C ILE A 25 -8.16 1.58 -8.84
N LYS A 26 -8.98 2.61 -8.74
CA LYS A 26 -9.16 3.38 -7.50
C LYS A 26 -9.67 2.51 -6.37
N ILE A 27 -10.68 1.67 -6.62
CA ILE A 27 -11.21 0.71 -5.64
C ILE A 27 -10.13 -0.30 -5.22
N ASP A 28 -9.36 -0.85 -6.17
CA ASP A 28 -8.31 -1.82 -5.87
C ASP A 28 -7.16 -1.19 -5.05
N LEU A 29 -6.83 0.09 -5.31
CA LEU A 29 -5.90 0.89 -4.51
C LEU A 29 -6.43 1.13 -3.10
N GLU A 30 -7.72 1.44 -2.94
CA GLU A 30 -8.35 1.66 -1.63
C GLU A 30 -8.36 0.37 -0.79
N LEU A 31 -8.72 -0.77 -1.40
CA LEU A 31 -8.68 -2.08 -0.76
C LEU A 31 -7.25 -2.45 -0.36
N SER A 32 -6.28 -2.21 -1.23
CA SER A 32 -4.87 -2.46 -0.94
C SER A 32 -4.33 -1.55 0.16
N PHE A 33 -4.69 -0.27 0.16
CA PHE A 33 -4.35 0.67 1.22
C PHE A 33 -4.92 0.24 2.57
N SER A 34 -6.19 -0.20 2.61
CA SER A 34 -6.81 -0.71 3.83
C SER A 34 -6.11 -1.96 4.35
N ASP A 35 -5.73 -2.90 3.47
CA ASP A 35 -5.04 -4.13 3.86
C ASP A 35 -3.65 -3.84 4.44
N ILE A 36 -2.86 -2.98 3.77
CA ILE A 36 -1.54 -2.59 4.27
C ILE A 36 -1.67 -1.83 5.59
N LYS A 37 -2.67 -0.95 5.76
CA LYS A 37 -2.92 -0.30 7.05
C LYS A 37 -3.28 -1.28 8.16
N ALA A 38 -4.10 -2.28 7.86
CA ALA A 38 -4.48 -3.30 8.85
C ALA A 38 -3.28 -4.14 9.31
N LYS A 39 -2.32 -4.38 8.42
CA LYS A 39 -1.11 -5.19 8.72
C LYS A 39 0.02 -4.39 9.33
N CYS A 40 0.19 -3.14 8.91
CA CYS A 40 1.36 -2.33 9.21
C CYS A 40 1.07 -1.13 10.11
N GLY A 41 -0.18 -0.95 10.56
CA GLY A 41 -0.59 0.22 11.33
C GLY A 41 -1.01 1.40 10.45
N ASN A 42 -1.49 2.47 11.08
CA ASN A 42 -1.94 3.65 10.37
C ASN A 42 -0.75 4.40 9.75
N PHE A 43 -0.85 4.84 8.50
CA PHE A 43 0.17 5.65 7.84
C PHE A 43 -0.44 6.60 6.80
N ASN A 44 0.32 7.64 6.46
CA ASN A 44 0.02 8.52 5.34
C ASN A 44 0.73 8.01 4.07
N ILE A 45 -0.04 7.65 3.04
CA ILE A 45 0.49 7.15 1.76
C ILE A 45 1.36 8.18 1.03
N GLU A 46 1.21 9.47 1.30
CA GLU A 46 2.03 10.53 0.70
C GLU A 46 3.42 10.62 1.35
N GLU A 47 3.50 10.35 2.65
CA GLU A 47 4.72 10.51 3.46
C GLU A 47 5.57 9.24 3.48
N TYR A 48 4.94 8.06 3.54
CA TYR A 48 5.63 6.78 3.70
C TYR A 48 5.79 6.07 2.36
N SER A 49 6.93 6.29 1.70
CA SER A 49 7.25 5.72 0.38
C SER A 49 7.17 4.18 0.36
N LEU A 50 7.64 3.49 1.41
CA LEU A 50 7.54 2.04 1.52
C LEU A 50 6.08 1.57 1.64
N GLY A 51 5.27 2.27 2.43
CA GLY A 51 3.84 2.00 2.55
C GLY A 51 3.12 2.19 1.21
N ARG A 52 3.43 3.28 0.49
CA ARG A 52 2.90 3.53 -0.86
C ARG A 52 3.31 2.44 -1.86
N GLU A 53 4.56 2.01 -1.82
CA GLU A 53 5.06 0.93 -2.68
C GLU A 53 4.31 -0.38 -2.45
N LEU A 54 4.11 -0.78 -1.19
CA LEU A 54 3.35 -1.98 -0.84
C LEU A 54 1.90 -1.92 -1.34
N VAL A 55 1.26 -0.75 -1.27
CA VAL A 55 -0.10 -0.55 -1.78
C VAL A 55 -0.15 -0.71 -3.30
N TYR A 56 0.80 -0.09 -4.02
CA TYR A 56 0.86 -0.17 -5.47
C TYR A 56 1.18 -1.59 -5.93
N GLU A 57 2.14 -2.27 -5.32
CA GLU A 57 2.46 -3.65 -5.71
C GLU A 57 1.33 -4.62 -5.38
N ARG A 58 0.67 -4.50 -4.22
CA ARG A 58 -0.52 -5.31 -3.92
C ARG A 58 -1.63 -5.11 -4.96
N THR A 59 -1.90 -3.86 -5.34
CA THR A 59 -2.88 -3.51 -6.38
C THR A 59 -2.48 -4.12 -7.73
N ARG A 60 -1.20 -4.11 -8.08
CA ARG A 60 -0.67 -4.74 -9.29
C ARG A 60 -0.85 -6.26 -9.27
N TYR A 61 -0.73 -6.90 -8.10
CA TYR A 61 -0.99 -8.33 -7.96
C TYR A 61 -2.48 -8.65 -8.11
N VAL A 62 -3.38 -7.81 -7.59
CA VAL A 62 -4.84 -7.92 -7.88
C VAL A 62 -5.09 -7.80 -9.38
N LEU A 63 -4.54 -6.77 -10.03
CA LEU A 63 -4.71 -6.52 -11.47
C LEU A 63 -4.25 -7.69 -12.35
N ASN A 64 -3.24 -8.44 -11.89
CA ASN A 64 -2.65 -9.56 -12.64
C ASN A 64 -3.21 -10.93 -12.21
N ASP A 65 -4.24 -10.97 -11.37
CA ASP A 65 -4.81 -12.21 -10.81
C ASP A 65 -3.76 -13.08 -10.08
N LYS A 66 -2.93 -12.45 -9.23
CA LYS A 66 -1.85 -13.11 -8.48
C LYS A 66 -1.80 -12.73 -7.00
N LEU A 67 -2.91 -12.25 -6.43
CA LEU A 67 -2.91 -11.69 -5.07
C LEU A 67 -2.33 -12.65 -4.02
N GLU A 68 -2.51 -13.96 -4.20
CA GLU A 68 -1.97 -15.00 -3.34
C GLU A 68 -0.44 -15.00 -3.22
N GLU A 69 0.28 -14.56 -4.26
CA GLU A 69 1.75 -14.50 -4.26
C GLU A 69 2.29 -13.25 -3.53
N PHE A 70 1.45 -12.24 -3.29
CA PHE A 70 1.90 -10.92 -2.79
C PHE A 70 2.56 -11.02 -1.42
N HIS A 71 1.92 -11.75 -0.49
CA HIS A 71 2.39 -11.81 0.89
C HIS A 71 3.74 -12.52 1.03
N ASP A 72 4.01 -13.52 0.19
CA ASP A 72 5.29 -14.21 0.18
C ASP A 72 6.38 -13.34 -0.48
N ASN A 73 6.08 -12.74 -1.64
CA ASN A 73 7.05 -11.95 -2.39
C ASN A 73 7.46 -10.65 -1.69
N PHE A 74 6.56 -10.06 -0.90
CA PHE A 74 6.80 -8.80 -0.18
C PHE A 74 6.91 -8.96 1.33
N LEU A 75 7.04 -10.20 1.85
CA LEU A 75 7.10 -10.48 3.28
C LEU A 75 8.12 -9.60 4.01
N SER A 76 9.35 -9.54 3.50
CA SER A 76 10.43 -8.74 4.09
C SER A 76 10.10 -7.26 4.15
N SER A 77 9.48 -6.71 3.11
CA SER A 77 9.07 -5.29 3.05
C SER A 77 7.90 -5.00 3.99
N ILE A 78 6.94 -5.93 4.11
CA ILE A 78 5.83 -5.84 5.06
C ILE A 78 6.38 -5.81 6.49
N VAL A 79 7.25 -6.75 6.84
CA VAL A 79 7.87 -6.83 8.18
C VAL A 79 8.70 -5.58 8.47
N GLN A 80 9.50 -5.12 7.51
CA GLN A 80 10.25 -3.88 7.66
C GLN A 80 9.33 -2.70 7.93
N PHE A 81 8.23 -2.58 7.19
CA PHE A 81 7.30 -1.47 7.36
C PHE A 81 6.54 -1.55 8.69
N GLN A 82 6.16 -2.76 9.14
CA GLN A 82 5.59 -3.00 10.47
C GLN A 82 6.53 -2.50 11.58
N ILE A 83 7.83 -2.77 11.48
CA ILE A 83 8.83 -2.33 12.46
C ILE A 83 8.99 -0.81 12.42
N MET A 84 9.06 -0.21 11.22
CA MET A 84 9.19 1.25 11.05
C MET A 84 7.96 2.01 11.57
N ASN A 85 6.78 1.42 11.42
CA ASN A 85 5.51 2.03 11.82
C ASN A 85 5.03 1.55 13.20
N MET A 86 5.88 0.82 13.93
CA MET A 86 5.63 0.49 15.32
C MET A 86 5.74 1.78 16.13
N GLU A 87 4.63 2.22 16.70
CA GLU A 87 4.67 3.22 17.77
C GLU A 87 5.46 2.59 18.93
N VAL A 88 6.66 3.12 19.20
CA VAL A 88 7.35 2.81 20.45
C VAL A 88 6.51 3.46 21.54
N PRO A 89 5.90 2.70 22.47
CA PRO A 89 5.27 3.31 23.63
C PRO A 89 6.33 4.19 24.30
N GLU A 90 6.02 5.45 24.59
CA GLU A 90 6.82 6.21 25.55
C GLU A 90 6.76 5.45 26.86
N ASP A 91 7.78 4.61 27.09
CA ASP A 91 7.89 3.87 28.33
C ASP A 91 7.96 4.92 29.44
N GLY A 92 6.99 4.84 30.35
CA GLY A 92 6.76 5.84 31.36
C GLY A 92 8.04 6.08 32.13
N ALA A 93 8.63 7.28 31.95
CA ALA A 93 9.54 7.83 32.92
C ALA A 93 8.74 8.09 34.20
N ILE A 94 8.57 7.05 35.02
CA ILE A 94 8.18 7.19 36.41
C ILE A 94 9.40 7.78 37.11
N THR A 95 9.29 9.08 37.40
CA THR A 95 10.13 9.85 38.31
C THR A 95 10.29 9.20 39.66
#